data_AF-A0A9E2JGR9-F1
#
_entry.id   AF-A0A9E2JGR9-F1
#
_cell.length_a   1.000
_cell.length_b   1.000
_cell.length_c   1.000
_cell.angle_alpha   90.00
_cell.angle_beta   90.00
_cell.angle_gamma   90.00
#
_symmetry.space_group_name_H-M   'P 1'
#
loop_
_entity.id
_entity.type
_entity.pdbx_description
1 polymer ?
#
loop_
_entity_poly.entity_id
_entity_poly.type
_entity_poly.pdbx_seq_one_letter_code
_entity_poly.pdbx_strand_id
1 'polypeptide(L)'
;MGNSPPKAPYGRIRLVVIGVSAGGPKELQKILPLFPTGFPPPIIVVQHIAGEVLDSLVHTLNQGCYLPVRTISHGQLLEKGGIFLCPPFHQCRVVIEDGMLFARLDPDLTSAYQPCIDVTMSSAADVCGPEVVGVLLTGMGSDGVQGLRAIRAAGGVTIVESQATATVFGMPRAAMLAGVAQRILPLHQIPTELLMLVQKTDSARCLEPSTALESDDPTSRCAAIEELAACPDSTSIRLIARALKDPEAIVMETARTTLLSLPGILVFPAVIPLLESESPAVRTTAMEIAKRTGLPPEGKDILARLCTGDDSDLRLFALDIIGAYGPEDFLDLVLDRLSDPNPNVSLKAIEVLGGFHSERAVEALSVETTGESWRRAAAVEALARSPLDRAGSVLTELRFDDFEDLFMWFQALAVRKDRRSIPKLLGILPALDKRLLPHALEALEETCREHRDALSPEETAALARLPLAEFLDHPNHKAALSVIRLIGLVGGEDQLPLLVERFRRVDSAEERAMIVEAIASMRLEKSGEILEMISTGQDADPELRAFDDPGDH
;
A
#
# COMPACT_ATOMS: atom_id res chain seq x y z
N MET A 1 37.88 11.92 -37.19
CA MET A 1 36.64 11.52 -37.87
C MET A 1 35.88 10.62 -36.92
N GLY A 2 34.86 11.16 -36.25
CA GLY A 2 34.09 10.44 -35.23
C GLY A 2 32.94 9.69 -35.87
N ASN A 3 32.92 8.36 -35.72
CA ASN A 3 31.75 7.55 -36.06
C ASN A 3 30.78 7.58 -34.87
N SER A 4 29.74 8.39 -35.01
CA SER A 4 28.53 8.25 -34.20
C SER A 4 27.92 6.86 -34.42
N PRO A 5 27.39 6.17 -33.39
CA PRO A 5 26.70 4.90 -33.59
C PRO A 5 25.45 5.11 -34.47
N PRO A 6 25.06 4.13 -35.30
CA PRO A 6 23.90 4.26 -36.16
C PRO A 6 22.63 4.43 -35.30
N LYS A 7 21.90 5.52 -35.53
CA LYS A 7 20.53 5.68 -35.04
C LYS A 7 19.66 4.63 -35.75
N ALA A 8 19.23 3.59 -35.04
CA ALA A 8 18.26 2.63 -35.58
C ALA A 8 16.85 3.24 -35.58
N PRO A 9 16.05 3.03 -36.65
CA PRO A 9 14.64 3.40 -36.69
C PRO A 9 13.86 2.29 -35.98
N TYR A 10 13.21 2.58 -34.83
CA TYR A 10 12.43 1.54 -34.14
C TYR A 10 11.18 1.21 -34.97
N GLY A 11 11.18 0.02 -35.59
CA GLY A 11 10.02 -0.64 -36.21
C GLY A 11 9.14 -1.35 -35.18
N ARG A 12 8.06 -2.01 -35.64
CA ARG A 12 6.97 -2.54 -34.80
C ARG A 12 7.49 -3.68 -33.93
N ILE A 13 7.49 -3.52 -32.61
CA ILE A 13 7.83 -4.62 -31.70
C ILE A 13 6.86 -5.80 -31.95
N ARG A 14 7.42 -6.95 -32.31
CA ARG A 14 6.70 -8.19 -32.62
C ARG A 14 6.70 -9.18 -31.47
N LEU A 15 7.64 -9.07 -30.54
CA LEU A 15 7.78 -10.03 -29.45
C LEU A 15 8.49 -9.39 -28.24
N VAL A 16 8.00 -9.70 -27.04
CA VAL A 16 8.70 -9.43 -25.78
C VAL A 16 9.08 -10.77 -25.15
N VAL A 17 10.33 -10.90 -24.69
CA VAL A 17 10.82 -12.07 -23.96
C VAL A 17 11.29 -11.62 -22.58
N ILE A 18 10.67 -12.16 -21.52
CA ILE A 18 11.00 -11.89 -20.12
C ILE A 18 11.70 -13.12 -19.52
N GLY A 19 12.94 -12.96 -19.09
CA GLY A 19 13.70 -13.97 -18.36
C GLY A 19 13.72 -13.65 -16.85
N VAL A 20 13.42 -14.65 -16.02
CA VAL A 20 13.31 -14.47 -14.57
C VAL A 20 13.59 -15.78 -13.81
N SER A 21 14.15 -15.69 -12.59
CA SER A 21 14.49 -16.86 -11.77
C SER A 21 14.10 -16.68 -10.29
N ALA A 22 15.05 -16.72 -9.35
CA ALA A 22 14.78 -16.63 -7.91
C ALA A 22 14.09 -15.31 -7.50
N GLY A 23 12.91 -15.41 -6.87
CA GLY A 23 12.03 -14.27 -6.56
C GLY A 23 10.96 -14.00 -7.64
N GLY A 24 11.10 -14.64 -8.80
CA GLY A 24 10.33 -14.37 -10.01
C GLY A 24 8.81 -14.49 -9.93
N PRO A 25 8.22 -15.54 -9.32
CA PRO A 25 6.77 -15.67 -9.25
C PRO A 25 6.08 -14.45 -8.61
N LYS A 26 6.68 -13.86 -7.58
CA LYS A 26 6.17 -12.65 -6.92
C LYS A 26 6.33 -11.41 -7.78
N GLU A 27 7.41 -11.31 -8.54
CA GLU A 27 7.67 -10.16 -9.42
C GLU A 27 6.79 -10.17 -10.67
N LEU A 28 6.59 -11.35 -11.27
CA LEU A 28 5.66 -11.54 -12.38
C LEU A 28 4.23 -11.14 -11.99
N GLN A 29 3.77 -11.51 -10.78
CA GLN A 29 2.47 -11.10 -10.26
C GLN A 29 2.34 -9.58 -10.04
N LYS A 30 3.46 -8.85 -9.89
CA LYS A 30 3.43 -7.38 -9.77
C LYS A 30 3.37 -6.68 -11.13
N ILE A 31 4.03 -7.24 -12.16
CA ILE A 31 4.21 -6.53 -13.43
C ILE A 31 3.25 -6.99 -14.55
N LEU A 32 2.93 -8.28 -14.63
CA LEU A 32 2.09 -8.81 -15.71
C LEU A 32 0.64 -8.27 -15.66
N PRO A 33 0.02 -8.05 -14.49
CA PRO A 33 -1.29 -7.40 -14.39
C PRO A 33 -1.34 -5.96 -14.91
N LEU A 34 -0.19 -5.30 -15.04
CA LEU A 34 -0.12 -3.90 -15.47
C LEU A 34 -0.21 -3.74 -17.01
N PHE A 35 -0.17 -4.84 -17.77
CA PHE A 35 -0.39 -4.79 -19.21
C PHE A 35 -1.90 -4.77 -19.53
N PRO A 36 -2.39 -3.77 -20.28
CA PRO A 36 -3.79 -3.67 -20.64
C PRO A 36 -4.17 -4.72 -21.71
N THR A 37 -5.46 -5.04 -21.84
CA THR A 37 -6.00 -5.98 -22.84
C THR A 37 -5.54 -5.68 -24.28
N GLY A 38 -5.29 -4.41 -24.59
CA GLY A 38 -4.81 -3.95 -25.90
C GLY A 38 -3.30 -4.07 -26.14
N PHE A 39 -2.51 -4.63 -25.22
CA PHE A 39 -1.05 -4.77 -25.39
C PHE A 39 -0.72 -5.66 -26.61
N PRO A 40 -0.17 -5.10 -27.71
CA PRO A 40 -0.13 -5.82 -28.99
C PRO A 40 0.87 -6.98 -29.08
N PRO A 41 2.14 -6.88 -28.64
CA PRO A 41 3.09 -7.97 -28.78
C PRO A 41 2.75 -9.16 -27.86
N PRO A 42 2.87 -10.41 -28.32
CA PRO A 42 2.95 -11.54 -27.41
C PRO A 42 4.13 -11.37 -26.43
N ILE A 43 3.95 -11.87 -25.20
CA ILE A 43 4.98 -11.92 -24.17
C ILE A 43 5.33 -13.38 -23.91
N ILE A 44 6.59 -13.77 -24.11
CA ILE A 44 7.11 -15.05 -23.64
C ILE A 44 7.78 -14.83 -22.28
N VAL A 45 7.48 -15.68 -21.31
CA VAL A 45 8.09 -15.66 -19.98
C VAL A 45 8.85 -16.96 -19.77
N VAL A 46 10.15 -16.84 -19.57
CA VAL A 46 11.04 -17.93 -19.18
C VAL A 46 11.31 -17.81 -17.68
N GLN A 47 10.62 -18.64 -16.90
CA GLN A 47 10.73 -18.67 -15.45
C GLN A 47 11.36 -20.01 -15.01
N HIS A 48 12.50 -19.95 -14.32
CA HIS A 48 13.12 -21.16 -13.75
C HIS A 48 12.34 -21.65 -12.52
N ILE A 49 11.43 -22.60 -12.70
CA ILE A 49 10.71 -23.31 -11.62
C ILE A 49 10.40 -24.77 -12.01
N ALA A 50 10.02 -25.58 -11.00
CA ALA A 50 9.53 -26.93 -11.20
C ALA A 50 8.10 -26.96 -11.80
N GLY A 51 7.75 -28.05 -12.50
CA GLY A 51 6.48 -28.17 -13.25
C GLY A 51 5.22 -28.00 -12.40
N GLU A 52 5.16 -28.61 -11.22
CA GLU A 52 4.00 -28.51 -10.33
C GLU A 52 3.73 -27.06 -9.88
N VAL A 53 4.77 -26.22 -9.82
CA VAL A 53 4.66 -24.80 -9.43
C VAL A 53 4.20 -23.94 -10.61
N LEU A 54 4.42 -24.39 -11.86
CA LEU A 54 4.08 -23.64 -13.06
C LEU A 54 2.59 -23.54 -13.27
N ASP A 55 1.87 -24.65 -13.10
CA ASP A 55 0.41 -24.65 -13.29
C ASP A 55 -0.27 -23.72 -12.27
N SER A 56 0.20 -23.73 -11.01
CA SER A 56 -0.27 -22.81 -9.98
C SER A 56 0.03 -21.35 -10.34
N LEU A 57 1.24 -21.04 -10.81
CA LEU A 57 1.62 -19.69 -11.22
C LEU A 57 0.78 -19.19 -12.39
N VAL A 58 0.59 -20.02 -13.43
CA VAL A 58 -0.26 -19.69 -14.58
C VAL A 58 -1.68 -19.41 -14.12
N HIS A 59 -2.24 -20.26 -13.24
CA HIS A 59 -3.59 -20.07 -12.71
C HIS A 59 -3.73 -18.73 -11.97
N THR A 60 -2.80 -18.42 -11.06
CA THR A 60 -2.81 -17.15 -10.32
C THR A 60 -2.66 -15.95 -11.24
N LEU A 61 -1.75 -16.01 -12.22
CA LEU A 61 -1.55 -14.92 -13.17
C LEU A 61 -2.78 -14.72 -14.06
N ASN A 62 -3.44 -15.79 -14.50
CA ASN A 62 -4.64 -15.69 -15.34
C ASN A 62 -5.84 -15.10 -14.58
N GLN A 63 -5.86 -15.14 -13.24
CA GLN A 63 -6.86 -14.45 -12.42
C GLN A 63 -6.56 -12.95 -12.26
N GLY A 64 -5.29 -12.54 -12.31
CA GLY A 64 -4.85 -11.17 -12.07
C GLY A 64 -4.55 -10.35 -13.32
N CYS A 65 -4.26 -10.98 -14.46
CA CYS A 65 -3.88 -10.30 -15.69
C CYS A 65 -5.08 -10.05 -16.60
N TYR A 66 -5.07 -8.90 -17.30
CA TYR A 66 -6.03 -8.62 -18.37
C TYR A 66 -5.75 -9.42 -19.66
N LEU A 67 -4.49 -9.81 -19.87
CA LEU A 67 -4.07 -10.64 -20.99
C LEU A 67 -4.19 -12.14 -20.64
N PRO A 68 -4.64 -13.00 -21.57
CA PRO A 68 -4.67 -14.44 -21.36
C PRO A 68 -3.27 -15.00 -21.08
N VAL A 69 -3.15 -15.77 -19.99
CA VAL A 69 -1.90 -16.42 -19.57
C VAL A 69 -1.98 -17.92 -19.78
N ARG A 70 -0.99 -18.50 -20.49
CA ARG A 70 -0.98 -19.94 -20.81
C ARG A 70 0.44 -20.52 -20.78
N THR A 71 0.53 -21.82 -20.48
CA THR A 71 1.76 -22.60 -20.71
C THR A 71 1.92 -22.91 -22.20
N ILE A 72 3.13 -22.76 -22.73
CA ILE A 72 3.44 -23.06 -24.13
C ILE A 72 3.32 -24.56 -24.40
N SER A 73 2.64 -24.90 -25.49
CA SER A 73 2.65 -26.23 -26.10
C SER A 73 3.60 -26.28 -27.31
N HIS A 74 4.06 -27.47 -27.71
CA HIS A 74 4.90 -27.60 -28.91
C HIS A 74 4.14 -27.13 -30.16
N GLY A 75 4.71 -26.18 -30.92
CA GLY A 75 4.07 -25.61 -32.09
C GLY A 75 2.98 -24.58 -31.75
N GLN A 76 3.00 -24.01 -30.54
CA GLN A 76 2.03 -23.01 -30.10
C GLN A 76 2.17 -21.73 -30.92
N LEU A 77 1.07 -21.25 -31.49
CA LEU A 77 0.99 -19.91 -32.08
C LEU A 77 1.08 -18.85 -30.97
N LEU A 78 2.00 -17.91 -31.14
CA LEU A 78 2.19 -16.78 -30.23
C LEU A 78 1.29 -15.62 -30.66
N GLU A 79 0.02 -15.70 -30.24
CA GLU A 79 -1.00 -14.72 -30.59
C GLU A 79 -0.76 -13.36 -29.90
N LYS A 80 -1.13 -12.28 -30.59
CA LYS A 80 -1.03 -10.92 -30.06
C LYS A 80 -1.82 -10.80 -28.77
N GLY A 81 -1.28 -10.07 -27.80
CA GLY A 81 -1.89 -9.92 -26.48
C GLY A 81 -1.92 -11.21 -25.64
N GLY A 82 -1.13 -12.23 -25.98
CA GLY A 82 -0.97 -13.43 -25.14
C GLY A 82 0.26 -13.37 -24.25
N ILE A 83 0.16 -13.91 -23.03
CA ILE A 83 1.31 -14.20 -22.16
C ILE A 83 1.55 -15.71 -22.14
N PHE A 84 2.77 -16.11 -22.48
CA PHE A 84 3.15 -17.49 -22.73
C PHE A 84 4.31 -17.92 -21.85
N LEU A 85 4.06 -18.83 -20.90
CA LEU A 85 5.11 -19.35 -20.02
C LEU A 85 5.76 -20.60 -20.62
N CYS A 86 7.08 -20.64 -20.64
CA CYS A 86 7.84 -21.80 -21.10
C CYS A 86 7.73 -22.97 -20.10
N PRO A 87 7.37 -24.19 -20.53
CA PRO A 87 7.33 -25.34 -19.64
C PRO A 87 8.74 -25.81 -19.23
N PRO A 88 8.90 -26.42 -18.05
CA PRO A 88 10.16 -27.05 -17.64
C PRO A 88 10.52 -28.24 -18.52
N PHE A 89 11.78 -28.66 -18.42
CA PHE A 89 12.33 -29.84 -19.11
C PHE A 89 12.40 -29.72 -20.65
N HIS A 90 12.10 -28.55 -21.20
CA HIS A 90 12.15 -28.27 -22.63
C HIS A 90 12.86 -26.93 -22.86
N GLN A 91 13.60 -26.82 -23.96
CA GLN A 91 13.98 -25.54 -24.51
C GLN A 91 12.82 -24.94 -25.27
N CYS A 92 12.64 -23.63 -25.16
CA CYS A 92 11.64 -22.89 -25.93
C CYS A 92 12.35 -22.07 -27.00
N ARG A 93 12.10 -22.39 -28.28
CA ARG A 93 12.62 -21.64 -29.42
C ARG A 93 11.51 -20.92 -30.16
N VAL A 94 11.78 -19.70 -30.59
CA VAL A 94 10.86 -18.92 -31.40
C VAL A 94 11.20 -19.12 -32.87
N VAL A 95 10.18 -19.42 -33.69
CA VAL A 95 10.29 -19.56 -35.13
C VAL A 95 9.24 -18.70 -35.84
N ILE A 96 9.51 -18.32 -37.09
CA ILE A 96 8.52 -17.69 -37.96
C ILE A 96 8.12 -18.69 -39.05
N GLU A 97 6.82 -18.99 -39.13
CA GLU A 97 6.22 -19.82 -40.17
C GLU A 97 5.05 -19.01 -40.77
N ASP A 98 5.02 -18.87 -42.10
CA ASP A 98 4.01 -18.07 -42.82
C ASP A 98 3.80 -16.64 -42.27
N GLY A 99 4.89 -16.02 -41.81
CA GLY A 99 4.87 -14.66 -41.24
C GLY A 99 4.34 -14.58 -39.80
N MET A 100 3.92 -15.69 -39.20
CA MET A 100 3.41 -15.79 -37.84
C MET A 100 4.47 -16.36 -36.89
N LEU A 101 4.41 -15.98 -35.61
CA LEU A 101 5.35 -16.43 -34.59
C LEU A 101 4.84 -17.71 -33.92
N PHE A 102 5.71 -18.71 -33.82
CA PHE A 102 5.43 -19.98 -33.13
C PHE A 102 6.51 -20.29 -32.11
N ALA A 103 6.12 -20.96 -31.02
CA ALA A 103 7.03 -21.53 -30.05
C ALA A 103 7.21 -23.04 -30.29
N ARG A 104 8.46 -23.48 -30.47
CA ARG A 104 8.86 -24.88 -30.61
C ARG A 104 9.53 -25.33 -29.32
N LEU A 105 9.09 -26.48 -28.82
CA LEU A 105 9.64 -27.10 -27.63
C LEU A 105 10.57 -28.25 -28.03
N ASP A 106 11.82 -28.19 -27.60
CA ASP A 106 12.84 -29.21 -27.88
C ASP A 106 13.37 -29.81 -26.56
N PRO A 107 13.53 -31.13 -26.44
CA PRO A 107 14.05 -31.78 -25.23
C PRO A 107 15.59 -31.68 -25.10
N ASP A 108 16.22 -30.61 -25.59
CA ASP A 108 17.67 -30.48 -25.68
C ASP A 108 18.37 -30.51 -24.31
N LEU A 109 19.19 -31.54 -24.10
CA LEU A 109 19.91 -31.86 -22.85
C LEU A 109 21.25 -31.13 -22.69
N THR A 110 21.65 -30.29 -23.64
CA THR A 110 23.00 -29.69 -23.65
C THR A 110 23.14 -28.42 -22.81
N SER A 111 22.02 -27.76 -22.45
CA SER A 111 22.01 -26.52 -21.69
C SER A 111 21.91 -26.76 -20.18
N ALA A 112 22.53 -25.89 -19.38
CA ALA A 112 22.51 -25.99 -17.92
C ALA A 112 21.13 -25.76 -17.28
N TYR A 113 20.19 -25.15 -18.02
CA TYR A 113 18.83 -24.84 -17.58
C TYR A 113 17.81 -25.29 -18.63
N GLN A 114 16.63 -25.75 -18.19
CA GLN A 114 15.52 -26.19 -19.03
C GLN A 114 14.19 -25.72 -18.42
N PRO A 115 13.59 -24.62 -18.91
CA PRO A 115 14.01 -23.81 -20.07
C PRO A 115 15.22 -22.91 -19.77
N CYS A 116 16.00 -22.57 -20.79
CA CYS A 116 17.10 -21.60 -20.70
C CYS A 116 16.68 -20.26 -21.31
N ILE A 117 16.94 -19.16 -20.60
CA ILE A 117 16.59 -17.80 -21.04
C ILE A 117 17.40 -17.42 -22.28
N ASP A 118 18.70 -17.73 -22.30
CA ASP A 118 19.59 -17.45 -23.42
C ASP A 118 19.09 -18.09 -24.73
N VAL A 119 18.59 -19.32 -24.68
CA VAL A 119 18.08 -20.04 -25.86
C VAL A 119 16.85 -19.36 -26.44
N THR A 120 15.87 -19.03 -25.60
CA THR A 120 14.63 -18.37 -26.02
C THR A 120 14.93 -16.99 -26.61
N MET A 121 15.72 -16.17 -25.91
CA MET A 121 16.06 -14.82 -26.36
C MET A 121 16.91 -14.83 -27.65
N SER A 122 17.85 -15.77 -27.79
CA SER A 122 18.67 -15.86 -29.01
C SER A 122 17.83 -16.25 -30.22
N SER A 123 16.98 -17.27 -30.09
CA SER A 123 16.07 -17.66 -31.20
C SER A 123 15.08 -16.54 -31.56
N ALA A 124 14.60 -15.79 -30.57
CA ALA A 124 13.77 -14.61 -30.81
C ALA A 124 14.53 -13.50 -31.57
N ALA A 125 15.80 -13.26 -31.23
CA ALA A 125 16.65 -12.31 -31.94
C ALA A 125 16.88 -12.72 -33.40
N ASP A 126 17.12 -14.01 -33.65
CA ASP A 126 17.38 -14.55 -34.99
C ASP A 126 16.20 -14.33 -35.95
N VAL A 127 14.96 -14.45 -35.45
CA VAL A 127 13.76 -14.37 -36.30
C VAL A 127 13.08 -12.99 -36.29
N CYS A 128 13.15 -12.24 -35.19
CA CYS A 128 12.52 -10.92 -35.07
C CYS A 128 13.49 -9.75 -35.34
N GLY A 129 14.80 -9.97 -35.34
CA GLY A 129 15.79 -8.92 -35.61
C GLY A 129 15.64 -7.72 -34.65
N PRO A 130 15.44 -6.49 -35.14
CA PRO A 130 15.27 -5.31 -34.28
C PRO A 130 13.88 -5.21 -33.62
N GLU A 131 12.94 -6.08 -33.98
CA GLU A 131 11.54 -6.04 -33.53
C GLU A 131 11.30 -6.86 -32.24
N VAL A 132 12.35 -7.23 -31.51
CA VAL A 132 12.25 -7.93 -30.21
C VAL A 132 12.74 -7.07 -29.06
N VAL A 133 12.06 -7.21 -27.91
CA VAL A 133 12.52 -6.67 -26.63
C VAL A 133 12.85 -7.82 -25.68
N GLY A 134 14.06 -7.82 -25.14
CA GLY A 134 14.50 -8.73 -24.09
C GLY A 134 14.49 -8.04 -22.74
N VAL A 135 13.84 -8.65 -21.75
CA VAL A 135 13.77 -8.17 -20.37
C VAL A 135 14.39 -9.21 -19.45
N LEU A 136 15.34 -8.82 -18.60
CA LEU A 136 15.94 -9.70 -17.62
C LEU A 136 15.69 -9.18 -16.19
N LEU A 137 14.94 -9.95 -15.41
CA LEU A 137 14.54 -9.63 -14.04
C LEU A 137 15.41 -10.34 -13.01
N THR A 138 15.00 -10.28 -11.74
CA THR A 138 15.60 -11.00 -10.61
C THR A 138 16.02 -12.43 -10.94
N GLY A 139 17.15 -12.84 -10.36
CA GLY A 139 17.61 -14.21 -10.45
C GLY A 139 19.06 -14.41 -10.07
N MET A 140 19.45 -15.67 -9.86
CA MET A 140 20.84 -16.06 -9.62
C MET A 140 21.54 -16.46 -10.92
N GLY A 141 22.86 -16.29 -10.97
CA GLY A 141 23.67 -16.73 -12.11
C GLY A 141 23.72 -15.71 -13.24
N SER A 142 23.81 -16.19 -14.47
CA SER A 142 24.03 -15.37 -15.68
C SER A 142 23.22 -15.83 -16.90
N ASP A 143 22.22 -16.69 -16.71
CA ASP A 143 21.31 -17.06 -17.79
C ASP A 143 20.51 -15.82 -18.24
N GLY A 144 20.40 -15.60 -19.54
CA GLY A 144 19.84 -14.42 -20.18
C GLY A 144 20.89 -13.39 -20.64
N VAL A 145 22.14 -13.48 -20.20
CA VAL A 145 23.21 -12.55 -20.63
C VAL A 145 23.56 -12.70 -22.11
N GLN A 146 23.66 -13.95 -22.61
CA GLN A 146 23.96 -14.20 -24.02
C GLN A 146 22.74 -13.90 -24.90
N GLY A 147 21.54 -14.20 -24.41
CA GLY A 147 20.27 -13.87 -25.04
C GLY A 147 20.10 -12.36 -25.23
N LEU A 148 20.31 -11.56 -24.18
CA LEU A 148 20.31 -10.11 -24.31
C LEU A 148 21.41 -9.61 -25.26
N ARG A 149 22.60 -10.23 -25.25
CA ARG A 149 23.65 -9.89 -26.22
C ARG A 149 23.20 -10.12 -27.65
N ALA A 150 22.54 -11.24 -27.93
CA ALA A 150 21.99 -11.57 -29.25
C ALA A 150 20.91 -10.58 -29.67
N ILE A 151 19.94 -10.28 -28.79
CA ILE A 151 18.88 -9.27 -29.03
C ILE A 151 19.50 -7.91 -29.37
N ARG A 152 20.47 -7.47 -28.58
CA ARG A 152 21.16 -6.19 -28.83
C ARG A 152 21.94 -6.18 -30.14
N ALA A 153 22.61 -7.28 -30.47
CA ALA A 153 23.36 -7.42 -31.73
C ALA A 153 22.42 -7.39 -32.96
N ALA A 154 21.22 -7.94 -32.81
CA ALA A 154 20.16 -7.91 -33.82
C ALA A 154 19.45 -6.54 -33.94
N GLY A 155 19.78 -5.58 -33.07
CA GLY A 155 19.19 -4.24 -33.05
C GLY A 155 17.94 -4.09 -32.17
N GLY A 156 17.57 -5.15 -31.45
CA GLY A 156 16.46 -5.13 -30.49
C GLY A 156 16.78 -4.38 -29.21
N VAL A 157 15.77 -4.22 -28.34
CA VAL A 157 15.90 -3.47 -27.08
C VAL A 157 16.16 -4.41 -25.92
N THR A 158 17.13 -4.07 -25.05
CA THR A 158 17.43 -4.85 -23.84
C THR A 158 17.18 -4.06 -22.56
N ILE A 159 16.32 -4.59 -21.70
CA ILE A 159 15.94 -4.02 -20.41
C ILE A 159 16.40 -4.97 -19.30
N VAL A 160 16.97 -4.42 -18.24
CA VAL A 160 17.43 -5.17 -17.07
C VAL A 160 16.89 -4.53 -15.81
N GLU A 161 16.47 -5.34 -14.85
CA GLU A 161 15.98 -4.84 -13.57
C GLU A 161 17.10 -4.21 -12.72
N SER A 162 16.79 -3.10 -12.05
CA SER A 162 17.71 -2.41 -11.15
C SER A 162 17.92 -3.16 -9.83
N GLN A 163 19.08 -2.93 -9.20
CA GLN A 163 19.39 -3.47 -7.87
C GLN A 163 18.38 -3.04 -6.78
N ALA A 164 17.75 -1.88 -6.94
CA ALA A 164 16.84 -1.33 -5.93
C ALA A 164 15.57 -2.17 -5.72
N THR A 165 15.15 -2.94 -6.73
CA THR A 165 13.90 -3.72 -6.69
C THR A 165 14.12 -5.22 -6.82
N ALA A 166 15.26 -5.66 -7.38
CA ALA A 166 15.53 -7.06 -7.64
C ALA A 166 15.64 -7.85 -6.33
N THR A 167 14.80 -8.87 -6.17
CA THR A 167 14.85 -9.77 -5.00
C THR A 167 16.22 -10.45 -4.89
N VAL A 168 16.79 -10.85 -6.03
CA VAL A 168 18.13 -11.42 -6.16
C VAL A 168 18.84 -10.77 -7.34
N PHE A 169 19.83 -9.94 -7.05
CA PHE A 169 20.57 -9.16 -8.04
C PHE A 169 21.78 -9.92 -8.63
N GLY A 170 21.58 -11.17 -9.07
CA GLY A 170 22.62 -11.99 -9.71
C GLY A 170 22.64 -11.85 -11.23
N MET A 171 21.57 -12.31 -11.88
CA MET A 171 21.37 -12.23 -13.34
C MET A 171 21.39 -10.78 -13.86
N PRO A 172 20.66 -9.83 -13.24
CA PRO A 172 20.73 -8.43 -13.66
C PRO A 172 22.15 -7.85 -13.56
N ARG A 173 22.87 -8.14 -12.48
CA ARG A 173 24.26 -7.71 -12.29
C ARG A 173 25.19 -8.27 -13.37
N ALA A 174 25.03 -9.55 -13.72
CA ALA A 174 25.82 -10.17 -14.77
C ALA A 174 25.57 -9.51 -16.15
N ALA A 175 24.32 -9.19 -16.47
CA ALA A 175 23.97 -8.49 -17.72
C ALA A 175 24.50 -7.05 -17.76
N MET A 176 24.47 -6.33 -16.63
CA MET A 176 25.06 -4.99 -16.52
C MET A 176 26.58 -5.01 -16.72
N LEU A 177 27.29 -5.92 -16.03
CA LEU A 177 28.74 -6.06 -16.15
C LEU A 177 29.18 -6.49 -17.55
N ALA A 178 28.37 -7.31 -18.22
CA ALA A 178 28.60 -7.72 -19.61
C ALA A 178 28.33 -6.61 -20.63
N GLY A 179 27.82 -5.44 -20.20
CA GLY A 179 27.50 -4.31 -21.05
C GLY A 179 26.33 -4.57 -22.01
N VAL A 180 25.48 -5.56 -21.72
CA VAL A 180 24.38 -5.96 -22.63
C VAL A 180 23.06 -5.26 -22.29
N ALA A 181 22.93 -4.65 -21.12
CA ALA A 181 21.77 -3.82 -20.74
C ALA A 181 21.80 -2.46 -21.45
N GLN A 182 20.76 -2.13 -22.22
CA GLN A 182 20.56 -0.77 -22.75
C GLN A 182 19.78 0.12 -21.79
N ARG A 183 18.86 -0.48 -21.01
CA ARG A 183 18.05 0.20 -20.00
C ARG A 183 18.11 -0.57 -18.69
N ILE A 184 18.35 0.13 -17.59
CA ILE A 184 18.37 -0.44 -16.24
C ILE A 184 17.27 0.26 -15.47
N LEU A 185 16.22 -0.47 -15.10
CA LEU A 185 14.98 0.11 -14.58
C LEU A 185 14.52 -0.60 -13.30
N PRO A 186 14.01 0.13 -12.29
CA PRO A 186 13.20 -0.47 -11.23
C PRO A 186 12.06 -1.32 -11.79
N LEU A 187 11.72 -2.43 -11.12
CA LEU A 187 10.71 -3.39 -11.56
C LEU A 187 9.38 -2.74 -11.98
N HIS A 188 8.92 -1.77 -11.20
CA HIS A 188 7.65 -1.07 -11.43
C HIS A 188 7.65 -0.17 -12.68
N GLN A 189 8.81 0.18 -13.23
CA GLN A 189 8.94 1.00 -14.44
C GLN A 189 9.01 0.17 -15.72
N ILE A 190 9.28 -1.13 -15.63
CA ILE A 190 9.47 -2.00 -16.80
C ILE A 190 8.19 -2.10 -17.66
N PRO A 191 6.98 -2.28 -17.11
CA PRO A 191 5.75 -2.28 -17.92
C PRO A 191 5.54 -0.96 -18.67
N THR A 192 5.77 0.18 -18.00
CA THR A 192 5.65 1.52 -18.60
C THR A 192 6.62 1.70 -19.77
N GLU A 193 7.87 1.27 -19.60
CA GLU A 193 8.86 1.33 -20.68
C GLU A 193 8.43 0.46 -21.88
N LEU A 194 7.95 -0.75 -21.64
CA LEU A 194 7.47 -1.64 -22.70
C LEU A 194 6.27 -1.02 -23.45
N LEU A 195 5.34 -0.39 -22.74
CA LEU A 195 4.21 0.34 -23.34
C LEU A 195 4.71 1.48 -24.23
N MET A 196 5.67 2.29 -23.76
CA MET A 196 6.25 3.38 -24.55
C MET A 196 6.97 2.89 -25.82
N LEU A 197 7.73 1.79 -25.73
CA LEU A 197 8.44 1.19 -26.86
C LEU A 197 7.48 0.73 -27.96
N VAL A 198 6.34 0.16 -27.57
CA VAL A 198 5.30 -0.24 -28.51
C VAL A 198 4.58 0.97 -29.12
N GLN A 199 4.24 1.99 -28.30
CA GLN A 199 3.51 3.20 -28.75
C GLN A 199 4.28 4.05 -29.78
N LYS A 200 5.61 4.13 -29.70
CA LYS A 200 6.43 4.86 -30.68
C LYS A 200 6.30 4.31 -32.11
N THR A 201 5.76 3.10 -32.27
CA THR A 201 5.60 2.49 -33.59
C THR A 201 4.17 2.58 -34.15
N ASP A 202 3.14 2.63 -33.29
CA ASP A 202 1.73 2.61 -33.71
C ASP A 202 1.13 4.02 -33.94
N SER A 203 1.92 5.09 -33.78
CA SER A 203 1.51 6.50 -33.96
C SER A 203 1.06 6.88 -35.40
N ALA A 204 0.89 5.91 -36.30
CA ALA A 204 0.45 6.11 -37.69
C ALA A 204 -1.03 5.75 -37.95
N ARG A 205 -1.84 5.35 -36.95
CA ARG A 205 -3.24 4.88 -37.20
C ARG A 205 -4.38 5.46 -36.33
N CYS A 206 -4.14 6.37 -35.39
CA CYS A 206 -5.20 6.85 -34.46
C CYS A 206 -5.86 8.19 -34.84
N LEU A 207 -6.26 8.41 -36.09
CA LEU A 207 -6.83 9.72 -36.54
C LEU A 207 -8.37 9.81 -36.56
N GLU A 208 -9.11 8.71 -36.47
CA GLU A 208 -10.59 8.71 -36.62
C GLU A 208 -11.39 9.05 -35.34
N PRO A 209 -11.01 8.63 -34.11
CA PRO A 209 -11.85 8.89 -32.93
C PRO A 209 -11.86 10.36 -32.47
N SER A 210 -10.88 11.18 -32.88
CA SER A 210 -10.83 12.61 -32.50
C SER A 210 -11.95 13.43 -33.12
N THR A 211 -12.43 13.08 -34.32
CA THR A 211 -13.54 13.79 -34.97
C THR A 211 -14.91 13.40 -34.40
N ALA A 212 -15.05 12.19 -33.88
CA ALA A 212 -16.31 11.73 -33.25
C ALA A 212 -16.57 12.43 -31.90
N LEU A 213 -15.52 12.82 -31.19
CA LEU A 213 -15.62 13.67 -29.99
C LEU A 213 -16.10 15.11 -30.28
N GLU A 214 -16.12 15.53 -31.56
CA GLU A 214 -16.62 16.84 -31.99
C GLU A 214 -18.07 16.77 -32.53
N SER A 215 -18.72 15.61 -32.44
CA SER A 215 -20.12 15.43 -32.84
C SER A 215 -21.08 16.24 -31.97
N ASP A 216 -22.13 16.81 -32.57
CA ASP A 216 -23.23 17.48 -31.84
C ASP A 216 -24.04 16.49 -30.98
N ASP A 217 -24.13 15.21 -31.39
CA ASP A 217 -24.85 14.17 -30.64
C ASP A 217 -24.04 13.65 -29.44
N PRO A 218 -24.55 13.78 -28.20
CA PRO A 218 -23.84 13.34 -27.00
C PRO A 218 -23.60 11.83 -26.96
N THR A 219 -24.51 11.04 -27.54
CA THR A 219 -24.38 9.57 -27.56
C THR A 219 -23.18 9.12 -28.39
N SER A 220 -22.97 9.77 -29.54
CA SER A 220 -21.82 9.55 -30.40
C SER A 220 -20.50 9.92 -29.71
N ARG A 221 -20.49 10.99 -28.90
CA ARG A 221 -19.30 11.36 -28.10
C ARG A 221 -19.01 10.33 -27.01
N CYS A 222 -20.03 9.80 -26.33
CA CYS A 222 -19.88 8.69 -25.38
C CYS A 222 -19.28 7.44 -26.05
N ALA A 223 -19.80 7.05 -27.21
CA ALA A 223 -19.26 5.90 -27.96
C ALA A 223 -17.79 6.12 -28.37
N ALA A 224 -17.41 7.34 -28.75
CA ALA A 224 -16.03 7.68 -29.06
C ALA A 224 -15.10 7.56 -27.83
N ILE A 225 -15.58 7.92 -26.63
CA ILE A 225 -14.85 7.73 -25.37
C ILE A 225 -14.59 6.24 -25.12
N GLU A 226 -15.60 5.39 -25.29
CA GLU A 226 -15.47 3.94 -25.11
C GLU A 226 -14.50 3.32 -26.12
N GLU A 227 -14.53 3.78 -27.38
CA GLU A 227 -13.60 3.33 -28.41
C GLU A 227 -12.16 3.74 -28.10
N LEU A 228 -11.95 4.98 -27.64
CA LEU A 228 -10.65 5.47 -27.19
C LEU A 228 -10.11 4.68 -25.98
N ALA A 229 -11.01 4.21 -25.12
CA ALA A 229 -10.65 3.42 -23.94
C ALA A 229 -10.30 1.96 -24.27
N ALA A 230 -10.78 1.42 -25.39
CA ALA A 230 -10.50 0.05 -25.80
C ALA A 230 -9.01 -0.17 -26.10
N CYS A 231 -8.32 0.88 -26.57
CA CYS A 231 -6.88 0.90 -26.82
C CYS A 231 -6.24 2.12 -26.13
N PRO A 232 -6.01 2.06 -24.81
CA PRO A 232 -5.58 3.23 -24.04
C PRO A 232 -4.10 3.56 -24.32
N ASP A 233 -3.86 4.75 -24.86
CA ASP A 233 -2.55 5.37 -25.04
C ASP A 233 -2.57 6.82 -24.48
N SER A 234 -1.42 7.47 -24.44
CA SER A 234 -1.32 8.83 -23.87
C SER A 234 -2.19 9.86 -24.60
N THR A 235 -2.45 9.68 -25.89
CA THR A 235 -3.29 10.58 -26.70
C THR A 235 -4.76 10.29 -26.48
N SER A 236 -5.17 9.02 -26.50
CA SER A 236 -6.56 8.65 -26.25
C SER A 236 -7.01 9.04 -24.85
N ILE A 237 -6.16 8.85 -23.84
CA ILE A 237 -6.45 9.26 -22.47
C ILE A 237 -6.52 10.78 -22.32
N ARG A 238 -5.67 11.54 -23.01
CA ARG A 238 -5.80 13.02 -23.05
C ARG A 238 -7.10 13.48 -23.69
N LEU A 239 -7.55 12.79 -24.75
CA LEU A 239 -8.82 13.10 -25.41
C LEU A 239 -10.01 12.77 -24.50
N ILE A 240 -9.99 11.62 -23.82
CA ILE A 240 -11.00 11.26 -22.82
C ILE A 240 -11.00 12.28 -21.66
N ALA A 241 -9.83 12.67 -21.16
CA ALA A 241 -9.71 13.69 -20.11
C ALA A 241 -10.27 15.05 -20.56
N ARG A 242 -10.10 15.44 -21.82
CA ARG A 242 -10.71 16.66 -22.38
C ARG A 242 -12.24 16.60 -22.35
N ALA A 243 -12.84 15.42 -22.53
CA ALA A 243 -14.28 15.23 -22.48
C ALA A 243 -14.88 15.43 -21.06
N LEU A 244 -14.05 15.54 -20.02
CA LEU A 244 -14.53 16.02 -18.71
C LEU A 244 -15.03 17.47 -18.75
N LYS A 245 -14.65 18.26 -19.77
CA LYS A 245 -15.12 19.64 -20.00
C LYS A 245 -16.37 19.71 -20.90
N ASP A 246 -16.95 18.56 -21.28
CA ASP A 246 -18.12 18.53 -22.15
C ASP A 246 -19.33 19.19 -21.48
N PRO A 247 -20.16 19.97 -22.21
CA PRO A 247 -21.35 20.59 -21.64
C PRO A 247 -22.42 19.58 -21.22
N GLU A 248 -22.43 18.37 -21.79
CA GLU A 248 -23.45 17.36 -21.52
C GLU A 248 -23.02 16.43 -20.38
N ALA A 249 -23.84 16.37 -19.33
CA ALA A 249 -23.54 15.62 -18.12
C ALA A 249 -23.29 14.12 -18.38
N ILE A 250 -23.97 13.54 -19.37
CA ILE A 250 -23.79 12.13 -19.75
C ILE A 250 -22.37 11.87 -20.29
N VAL A 251 -21.82 12.77 -21.09
CA VAL A 251 -20.50 12.63 -21.69
C VAL A 251 -19.42 12.78 -20.63
N MET A 252 -19.60 13.76 -19.72
CA MET A 252 -18.70 13.96 -18.59
C MET A 252 -18.65 12.73 -17.67
N GLU A 253 -19.81 12.13 -17.36
CA GLU A 253 -19.86 10.93 -16.51
C GLU A 253 -19.27 9.70 -17.20
N THR A 254 -19.48 9.54 -18.52
CA THR A 254 -18.80 8.50 -19.31
C THR A 254 -17.28 8.70 -19.25
N ALA A 255 -16.78 9.91 -19.52
CA ALA A 255 -15.35 10.21 -19.43
C ALA A 255 -14.79 9.92 -18.03
N ARG A 256 -15.50 10.31 -16.97
CA ARG A 256 -15.11 10.08 -15.57
C ARG A 256 -14.99 8.58 -15.26
N THR A 257 -16.04 7.82 -15.53
CA THR A 257 -16.07 6.37 -15.23
C THR A 257 -15.05 5.60 -16.05
N THR A 258 -14.83 5.98 -17.31
CA THR A 258 -13.78 5.44 -18.16
C THR A 258 -12.39 5.75 -17.61
N LEU A 259 -12.07 6.99 -17.23
CA LEU A 259 -10.74 7.31 -16.68
C LEU A 259 -10.47 6.57 -15.36
N LEU A 260 -11.49 6.38 -14.52
CA LEU A 260 -11.38 5.64 -13.26
C LEU A 260 -11.14 4.13 -13.45
N SER A 261 -11.49 3.55 -14.61
CA SER A 261 -11.24 2.14 -14.92
C SER A 261 -9.89 1.90 -15.59
N LEU A 262 -9.19 2.96 -16.00
CA LEU A 262 -7.91 2.89 -16.68
C LEU A 262 -6.71 2.93 -15.70
N PRO A 263 -5.54 2.39 -16.10
CA PRO A 263 -4.35 2.40 -15.25
C PRO A 263 -3.92 3.82 -14.85
N GLY A 264 -3.80 4.05 -13.55
CA GLY A 264 -3.63 5.40 -13.01
C GLY A 264 -2.37 6.15 -13.46
N ILE A 265 -1.28 5.42 -13.73
CA ILE A 265 -0.03 5.96 -14.28
C ILE A 265 -0.24 6.71 -15.61
N LEU A 266 -1.22 6.29 -16.42
CA LEU A 266 -1.53 6.93 -17.70
C LEU A 266 -2.55 8.06 -17.55
N VAL A 267 -3.48 7.92 -16.59
CA VAL A 267 -4.57 8.87 -16.35
C VAL A 267 -4.08 10.13 -15.67
N PHE A 268 -3.22 9.99 -14.67
CA PHE A 268 -2.78 11.10 -13.83
C PHE A 268 -2.18 12.26 -14.65
N PRO A 269 -1.23 12.05 -15.58
CA PRO A 269 -0.68 13.15 -16.40
C PRO A 269 -1.73 13.87 -17.26
N ALA A 270 -2.81 13.18 -17.65
CA ALA A 270 -3.87 13.74 -18.48
C ALA A 270 -4.88 14.58 -17.67
N VAL A 271 -5.12 14.24 -16.40
CA VAL A 271 -6.05 14.98 -15.55
C VAL A 271 -5.40 16.16 -14.81
N ILE A 272 -4.08 16.19 -14.66
CA ILE A 272 -3.38 17.29 -13.99
C ILE A 272 -3.73 18.67 -14.55
N PRO A 273 -3.70 18.92 -15.88
CA PRO A 273 -4.03 20.25 -16.42
C PRO A 273 -5.47 20.67 -16.15
N LEU A 274 -6.35 19.73 -15.76
CA LEU A 274 -7.75 19.99 -15.44
C LEU A 274 -7.95 20.45 -14.00
N LEU A 275 -6.97 20.25 -13.12
CA LEU A 275 -6.98 20.78 -11.76
C LEU A 275 -6.99 22.32 -11.76
N GLU A 276 -6.37 22.94 -12.76
CA GLU A 276 -6.34 24.41 -12.94
C GLU A 276 -7.52 24.91 -13.81
N SER A 277 -8.54 24.08 -14.06
CA SER A 277 -9.71 24.45 -14.88
C SER A 277 -10.54 25.56 -14.22
N GLU A 278 -11.09 26.50 -15.00
CA GLU A 278 -11.99 27.54 -14.49
C GLU A 278 -13.29 26.96 -13.92
N SER A 279 -13.77 25.84 -14.48
CA SER A 279 -15.00 25.15 -14.02
C SER A 279 -14.76 24.39 -12.71
N PRO A 280 -15.46 24.75 -11.61
CA PRO A 280 -15.32 24.05 -10.33
C PRO A 280 -15.69 22.56 -10.41
N ALA A 281 -16.71 22.21 -11.21
CA ALA A 281 -17.13 20.81 -11.39
C ALA A 281 -16.00 19.97 -12.00
N VAL A 282 -15.32 20.51 -13.03
CA VAL A 282 -14.19 19.83 -13.70
C VAL A 282 -13.02 19.66 -12.74
N ARG A 283 -12.71 20.69 -11.93
CA ARG A 283 -11.64 20.59 -10.93
C ARG A 283 -11.92 19.48 -9.92
N THR A 284 -13.13 19.45 -9.35
CA THR A 284 -13.53 18.42 -8.37
C THR A 284 -13.46 17.02 -8.96
N THR A 285 -13.93 16.82 -10.19
CA THR A 285 -13.83 15.53 -10.86
C THR A 285 -12.38 15.14 -11.15
N ALA A 286 -11.54 16.07 -11.60
CA ALA A 286 -10.12 15.81 -11.81
C ALA A 286 -9.40 15.44 -10.49
N MET A 287 -9.72 16.12 -9.39
CA MET A 287 -9.21 15.78 -8.05
C MET A 287 -9.63 14.38 -7.61
N GLU A 288 -10.90 14.01 -7.80
CA GLU A 288 -11.41 12.67 -7.47
C GLU A 288 -10.65 11.59 -8.28
N ILE A 289 -10.54 11.78 -9.60
CA ILE A 289 -9.84 10.84 -10.47
C ILE A 289 -8.39 10.71 -10.02
N ALA A 290 -7.67 11.82 -9.88
CA ALA A 290 -6.27 11.84 -9.47
C ALA A 290 -6.04 11.15 -8.11
N LYS A 291 -6.95 11.36 -7.14
CA LYS A 291 -6.90 10.69 -5.82
C LYS A 291 -7.09 9.18 -5.92
N ARG A 292 -7.97 8.71 -6.80
CA ARG A 292 -8.26 7.27 -6.98
C ARG A 292 -7.25 6.54 -7.85
N THR A 293 -6.66 7.24 -8.82
CA THR A 293 -5.66 6.67 -9.73
C THR A 293 -4.26 6.65 -9.15
N GLY A 294 -4.01 7.52 -8.16
CA GLY A 294 -2.73 7.65 -7.47
C GLY A 294 -1.65 8.39 -8.27
N LEU A 295 -0.63 8.83 -7.53
CA LEU A 295 0.43 9.70 -8.05
C LEU A 295 1.53 8.89 -8.77
N PRO A 296 1.87 9.21 -10.04
CA PRO A 296 3.07 8.69 -10.69
C PRO A 296 4.35 9.27 -10.05
N PRO A 297 5.48 8.55 -9.99
CA PRO A 297 6.75 9.05 -9.45
C PRO A 297 7.21 10.38 -10.07
N GLU A 298 6.84 10.66 -11.31
CA GLU A 298 7.12 11.89 -12.07
C GLU A 298 6.20 13.06 -11.71
N GLY A 299 5.15 12.84 -10.91
CA GLY A 299 4.16 13.85 -10.51
C GLY A 299 4.63 14.83 -9.43
N LYS A 300 5.90 14.74 -8.98
CA LYS A 300 6.40 15.52 -7.83
C LYS A 300 6.40 17.02 -8.08
N ASP A 301 6.92 17.46 -9.22
CA ASP A 301 6.98 18.88 -9.59
C ASP A 301 5.58 19.50 -9.68
N ILE A 302 4.61 18.69 -10.08
CA ILE A 302 3.21 19.10 -10.20
C ILE A 302 2.62 19.31 -8.80
N LEU A 303 2.79 18.35 -7.89
CA LEU A 303 2.32 18.51 -6.51
C LEU A 303 3.00 19.69 -5.81
N ALA A 304 4.30 19.88 -6.02
CA ALA A 304 5.02 21.04 -5.48
C ALA A 304 4.43 22.36 -5.98
N ARG A 305 4.11 22.45 -7.28
CA ARG A 305 3.47 23.63 -7.87
C ARG A 305 2.05 23.86 -7.32
N LEU A 306 1.24 22.81 -7.21
CA LEU A 306 -0.12 22.91 -6.67
C LEU A 306 -0.11 23.34 -5.19
N CYS A 307 0.80 22.80 -4.38
CA CYS A 307 0.94 23.12 -2.97
C CYS A 307 1.45 24.55 -2.71
N THR A 308 2.12 25.16 -3.69
CA THR A 308 2.63 26.55 -3.60
C THR A 308 1.75 27.57 -4.31
N GLY A 309 0.72 27.14 -5.04
CA GLY A 309 -0.17 28.02 -5.80
C GLY A 309 -1.14 28.85 -4.96
N ASP A 310 -1.82 29.79 -5.61
CA ASP A 310 -2.71 30.75 -4.95
C ASP A 310 -4.05 30.13 -4.48
N ASP A 311 -4.53 29.09 -5.15
CA ASP A 311 -5.80 28.42 -4.85
C ASP A 311 -5.66 27.47 -3.64
N SER A 312 -6.39 27.76 -2.56
CA SER A 312 -6.33 26.96 -1.33
C SER A 312 -6.90 25.55 -1.47
N ASP A 313 -7.88 25.33 -2.36
CA ASP A 313 -8.45 24.00 -2.58
C ASP A 313 -7.43 23.10 -3.27
N LEU A 314 -6.64 23.67 -4.20
CA LEU A 314 -5.54 22.95 -4.85
C LEU A 314 -4.37 22.67 -3.89
N ARG A 315 -4.06 23.60 -2.97
CA ARG A 315 -3.08 23.34 -1.91
C ARG A 315 -3.53 22.22 -0.98
N LEU A 316 -4.78 22.26 -0.54
CA LEU A 316 -5.38 21.23 0.31
C LEU A 316 -5.34 19.87 -0.38
N PHE A 317 -5.73 19.82 -1.66
CA PHE A 317 -5.67 18.62 -2.48
C PHE A 317 -4.24 18.08 -2.59
N ALA A 318 -3.26 18.95 -2.86
CA ALA A 318 -1.87 18.54 -2.96
C ALA A 318 -1.37 17.90 -1.66
N LEU A 319 -1.69 18.49 -0.50
CA LEU A 319 -1.36 17.91 0.80
C LEU A 319 -2.05 16.56 1.05
N ASP A 320 -3.31 16.42 0.64
CA ASP A 320 -4.07 15.16 0.71
C ASP A 320 -3.36 14.02 -0.07
N ILE A 321 -2.86 14.33 -1.27
CA ILE A 321 -2.09 13.38 -2.08
C ILE A 321 -0.70 13.14 -1.46
N ILE A 322 -0.01 14.18 -0.99
CA ILE A 322 1.29 14.04 -0.32
C ILE A 322 1.16 13.13 0.90
N GLY A 323 0.13 13.30 1.74
CA GLY A 323 -0.10 12.45 2.90
C GLY A 323 -0.41 10.99 2.56
N ALA A 324 -1.08 10.73 1.44
CA ALA A 324 -1.40 9.37 1.00
C ALA A 324 -0.19 8.61 0.44
N TYR A 325 0.78 9.30 -0.17
CA TYR A 325 1.89 8.67 -0.92
C TYR A 325 3.30 8.95 -0.35
N GLY A 326 3.44 9.94 0.52
CA GLY A 326 4.55 10.13 1.45
C GLY A 326 5.99 10.00 0.92
N PRO A 327 6.45 10.73 -0.11
CA PRO A 327 7.88 10.89 -0.29
C PRO A 327 8.39 11.97 0.69
N GLU A 328 9.36 11.60 1.53
CA GLU A 328 10.09 12.47 2.47
C GLU A 328 10.58 13.78 1.83
N ASP A 329 10.77 13.77 0.50
CA ASP A 329 11.14 14.92 -0.33
C ASP A 329 10.19 16.12 -0.20
N PHE A 330 8.94 15.94 0.24
CA PHE A 330 7.99 17.05 0.43
C PHE A 330 8.01 17.67 1.83
N LEU A 331 8.89 17.22 2.73
CA LEU A 331 8.87 17.69 4.12
C LEU A 331 8.93 19.21 4.23
N ASP A 332 9.87 19.85 3.54
CA ASP A 332 10.03 21.32 3.59
C ASP A 332 8.77 22.04 3.07
N LEU A 333 8.17 21.51 2.00
CA LEU A 333 6.95 22.04 1.42
C LEU A 333 5.76 21.93 2.39
N VAL A 334 5.62 20.80 3.10
CA VAL A 334 4.56 20.61 4.09
C VAL A 334 4.78 21.51 5.32
N LEU A 335 6.02 21.64 5.78
CA LEU A 335 6.36 22.55 6.88
C LEU A 335 6.01 24.00 6.55
N ASP A 336 6.26 24.45 5.32
CA ASP A 336 5.89 25.79 4.85
C ASP A 336 4.37 26.02 4.81
N ARG A 337 3.55 24.96 4.81
CA ARG A 337 2.07 25.05 4.86
C ARG A 337 1.51 25.12 6.28
N LEU A 338 2.32 24.95 7.32
CA LEU A 338 1.85 25.16 8.70
C LEU A 338 1.35 26.59 8.91
N SER A 339 1.97 27.58 8.25
CA SER A 339 1.59 29.00 8.31
C SER A 339 0.67 29.44 7.17
N ASP A 340 -0.03 28.52 6.50
CA ASP A 340 -0.93 28.85 5.39
C ASP A 340 -2.06 29.79 5.84
N PRO A 341 -2.43 30.83 5.06
CA PRO A 341 -3.53 31.73 5.42
C PRO A 341 -4.89 31.02 5.48
N ASN A 342 -5.06 29.88 4.80
CA ASN A 342 -6.25 29.06 4.92
C ASN A 342 -6.09 28.05 6.08
N PRO A 343 -6.93 28.11 7.13
CA PRO A 343 -6.79 27.24 8.29
C PRO A 343 -6.99 25.76 7.97
N ASN A 344 -7.77 25.41 6.93
CA ASN A 344 -7.94 24.03 6.51
C ASN A 344 -6.67 23.45 5.89
N VAL A 345 -5.91 24.29 5.16
CA VAL A 345 -4.61 23.89 4.59
C VAL A 345 -3.58 23.71 5.70
N SER A 346 -3.54 24.62 6.67
CA SER A 346 -2.69 24.52 7.86
C SER A 346 -3.01 23.26 8.68
N LEU A 347 -4.29 22.99 8.94
CA LEU A 347 -4.76 21.77 9.60
C LEU A 347 -4.28 20.52 8.87
N LYS A 348 -4.49 20.47 7.56
CA LYS A 348 -4.06 19.33 6.73
C LYS A 348 -2.55 19.14 6.78
N ALA A 349 -1.77 20.22 6.79
CA ALA A 349 -0.32 20.13 6.91
C ALA A 349 0.09 19.46 8.23
N ILE A 350 -0.56 19.82 9.36
CA ILE A 350 -0.35 19.18 10.66
C ILE A 350 -0.67 17.67 10.59
N GLU A 351 -1.82 17.30 10.03
CA GLU A 351 -2.21 15.89 9.87
C GLU A 351 -1.19 15.08 9.06
N VAL A 352 -0.73 15.66 7.94
CA VAL A 352 0.18 15.04 6.98
C VAL A 352 1.57 14.82 7.59
N LEU A 353 2.07 15.75 8.41
CA LEU A 353 3.35 15.61 9.11
C LEU A 353 3.42 14.38 10.01
N GLY A 354 2.28 13.90 10.53
CA GLY A 354 2.20 12.67 11.32
C GLY A 354 2.69 11.44 10.55
N GLY A 355 2.64 11.43 9.21
CA GLY A 355 3.10 10.31 8.38
C GLY A 355 4.59 10.31 8.04
N PHE A 356 5.33 11.39 8.35
CA PHE A 356 6.74 11.52 7.97
C PHE A 356 7.67 10.79 8.94
N HIS A 357 8.74 10.19 8.41
CA HIS A 357 9.82 9.53 9.14
C HIS A 357 10.96 10.52 9.43
N SER A 358 10.62 11.73 9.88
CA SER A 358 11.58 12.82 10.11
C SER A 358 11.43 13.44 11.49
N GLU A 359 12.55 13.58 12.22
CA GLU A 359 12.54 14.26 13.52
C GLU A 359 12.11 15.73 13.41
N ARG A 360 12.41 16.39 12.29
CA ARG A 360 11.95 17.76 12.02
C ARG A 360 10.43 17.87 11.98
N ALA A 361 9.75 16.83 11.48
CA ALA A 361 8.29 16.77 11.49
C ALA A 361 7.75 16.68 12.93
N VAL A 362 8.35 15.82 13.76
CA VAL A 362 7.99 15.68 15.18
C VAL A 362 8.24 16.97 15.96
N GLU A 363 9.35 17.66 15.69
CA GLU A 363 9.66 18.97 16.30
C GLU A 363 8.62 20.03 15.92
N ALA A 364 8.22 20.09 14.65
CA ALA A 364 7.18 20.99 14.20
C ALA A 364 5.82 20.68 14.87
N LEU A 365 5.41 19.41 14.91
CA LEU A 365 4.21 18.97 15.60
C LEU A 365 4.25 19.31 17.10
N SER A 366 5.40 19.16 17.75
CA SER A 366 5.57 19.51 19.16
C SER A 366 5.28 20.99 19.42
N VAL A 367 5.69 21.90 18.52
CA VAL A 367 5.38 23.34 18.65
C VAL A 367 3.87 23.58 18.56
N GLU A 368 3.21 22.90 17.62
CA GLU A 368 1.77 23.04 17.37
C GLU A 368 0.89 22.57 18.55
N THR A 369 1.40 21.70 19.42
CA THR A 369 0.72 21.29 20.66
C THR A 369 0.52 22.42 21.68
N THR A 370 1.10 23.60 21.45
CA THR A 370 0.91 24.80 22.29
C THR A 370 0.10 25.90 21.60
N GLY A 371 -0.34 25.66 20.37
CA GLY A 371 -1.06 26.63 19.54
C GLY A 371 -2.55 26.78 19.89
N GLU A 372 -3.35 27.19 18.90
CA GLU A 372 -4.81 27.25 19.00
C GLU A 372 -5.40 25.85 19.22
N SER A 373 -6.55 25.75 19.90
CA SER A 373 -7.16 24.47 20.31
C SER A 373 -7.27 23.45 19.16
N TRP A 374 -7.72 23.87 17.98
CA TRP A 374 -7.83 22.97 16.82
C TRP A 374 -6.47 22.52 16.26
N ARG A 375 -5.43 23.37 16.34
CA ARG A 375 -4.04 23.02 15.94
C ARG A 375 -3.43 22.05 16.94
N ARG A 376 -3.63 22.30 18.24
CA ARG A 376 -3.21 21.38 19.31
C ARG A 376 -3.82 20.01 19.12
N ALA A 377 -5.13 19.95 18.86
CA ALA A 377 -5.84 18.70 18.66
C ALA A 377 -5.27 17.88 17.51
N ALA A 378 -5.11 18.51 16.34
CA ALA A 378 -4.53 17.87 15.18
C ALA A 378 -3.08 17.42 15.41
N ALA A 379 -2.28 18.22 16.11
CA ALA A 379 -0.88 17.91 16.39
C ALA A 379 -0.74 16.70 17.32
N VAL A 380 -1.55 16.62 18.38
CA VAL A 380 -1.58 15.48 19.30
C VAL A 380 -2.00 14.20 18.58
N GLU A 381 -3.02 14.26 17.71
CA GLU A 381 -3.42 13.11 16.90
C GLU A 381 -2.34 12.70 15.87
N ALA A 382 -1.67 13.67 15.24
CA ALA A 382 -0.60 13.42 14.29
C ALA A 382 0.62 12.77 14.97
N LEU A 383 0.99 13.24 16.17
CA LEU A 383 2.05 12.61 16.99
C LEU A 383 1.71 11.17 17.38
N ALA A 384 0.43 10.87 17.63
CA ALA A 384 -0.01 9.52 18.01
C ALA A 384 0.11 8.52 16.86
N ARG A 385 -0.06 8.99 15.62
CA ARG A 385 0.10 8.19 14.39
C ARG A 385 1.54 8.14 13.89
N SER A 386 2.44 8.95 14.44
CA SER A 386 3.81 9.04 13.97
C SER A 386 4.59 7.75 14.19
N PRO A 387 5.36 7.30 13.17
CA PRO A 387 6.18 6.08 13.28
C PRO A 387 7.41 6.27 14.17
N LEU A 388 7.75 7.51 14.55
CA LEU A 388 8.96 7.80 15.32
C LEU A 388 8.76 7.62 16.83
N ASP A 389 9.77 7.04 17.49
CA ASP A 389 9.79 6.86 18.94
C ASP A 389 9.75 8.20 19.69
N ARG A 390 10.45 9.21 19.17
CA ARG A 390 10.48 10.57 19.73
C ARG A 390 9.08 11.19 19.86
N ALA A 391 8.16 10.89 18.95
CA ALA A 391 6.79 11.39 19.02
C ALA A 391 6.04 10.88 20.26
N GLY A 392 6.29 9.63 20.66
CA GLY A 392 5.74 9.05 21.88
C GLY A 392 6.30 9.69 23.15
N SER A 393 7.58 10.07 23.13
CA SER A 393 8.19 10.87 24.22
C SER A 393 7.50 12.23 24.35
N VAL A 394 7.36 12.96 23.24
CA VAL A 394 6.68 14.28 23.23
C VAL A 394 5.26 14.15 23.78
N LEU A 395 4.46 13.21 23.28
CA LEU A 395 3.09 12.98 23.76
C LEU A 395 3.00 12.71 25.26
N THR A 396 3.95 11.95 25.81
CA THR A 396 4.00 11.63 27.23
C THR A 396 4.32 12.86 28.09
N GLU A 397 5.07 13.83 27.55
CA GLU A 397 5.48 15.03 28.26
C GLU A 397 4.37 16.12 28.31
N LEU A 398 3.47 16.16 27.33
CA LEU A 398 2.39 17.16 27.20
C LEU A 398 1.50 17.29 28.43
N ARG A 399 1.17 18.50 28.87
CA ARG A 399 0.32 18.73 30.04
C ARG A 399 -0.90 19.56 29.65
N PHE A 400 -2.07 19.10 30.07
CA PHE A 400 -3.34 19.73 29.81
C PHE A 400 -4.15 19.81 31.10
N ASP A 401 -4.87 20.91 31.28
CA ASP A 401 -5.68 21.17 32.47
C ASP A 401 -7.18 21.24 32.15
N ASP A 402 -7.55 21.52 30.90
CA ASP A 402 -8.94 21.58 30.47
C ASP A 402 -9.46 20.22 29.98
N PHE A 403 -10.79 20.10 29.99
CA PHE A 403 -11.47 18.86 29.68
C PHE A 403 -11.25 18.38 28.24
N GLU A 404 -11.31 19.30 27.27
CA GLU A 404 -11.27 18.95 25.84
C GLU A 404 -9.87 18.46 25.46
N ASP A 405 -8.83 19.15 25.92
CA ASP A 405 -7.46 18.77 25.64
C ASP A 405 -7.09 17.44 26.34
N LEU A 406 -7.53 17.22 27.59
CA LEU A 406 -7.34 15.95 28.28
C LEU A 406 -8.04 14.79 27.57
N PHE A 407 -9.29 14.98 27.14
CA PHE A 407 -10.04 13.97 26.41
C PHE A 407 -9.30 13.52 25.14
N MET A 408 -8.86 14.49 24.34
CA MET A 408 -8.16 14.25 23.08
C MET A 408 -6.77 13.65 23.29
N TRP A 409 -6.06 14.06 24.34
CA TRP A 409 -4.81 13.44 24.75
C TRP A 409 -4.96 11.98 25.16
N PHE A 410 -6.02 11.60 25.89
CA PHE A 410 -6.27 10.19 26.21
C PHE A 410 -6.52 9.33 24.97
N GLN A 411 -7.28 9.85 24.01
CA GLN A 411 -7.48 9.15 22.73
C GLN A 411 -6.16 8.93 21.99
N ALA A 412 -5.30 9.95 21.95
CA ALA A 412 -3.98 9.86 21.34
C ALA A 412 -3.08 8.84 22.05
N LEU A 413 -3.08 8.78 23.38
CA LEU A 413 -2.34 7.77 24.13
C LEU A 413 -2.87 6.34 23.87
N ALA A 414 -4.19 6.16 23.80
CA ALA A 414 -4.80 4.87 23.49
C ALA A 414 -4.43 4.35 22.10
N VAL A 415 -4.26 5.25 21.12
CA VAL A 415 -3.78 4.91 19.77
C VAL A 415 -2.29 4.58 19.79
N ARG A 416 -1.47 5.40 20.46
CA ARG A 416 0.00 5.27 20.44
C ARG A 416 0.51 4.10 21.28
N LYS A 417 -0.18 3.78 22.38
CA LYS A 417 0.13 2.70 23.33
C LYS A 417 1.58 2.73 23.82
N ASP A 418 2.09 3.91 24.12
CA ASP A 418 3.46 4.07 24.59
C ASP A 418 3.57 3.76 26.08
N ARG A 419 4.38 2.76 26.45
CA ARG A 419 4.60 2.35 27.85
C ARG A 419 5.04 3.51 28.75
N ARG A 420 5.76 4.51 28.21
CA ARG A 420 6.19 5.71 28.96
C ARG A 420 5.02 6.51 29.54
N SER A 421 3.82 6.37 28.98
CA SER A 421 2.61 7.05 29.46
C SER A 421 2.05 6.46 30.76
N ILE A 422 2.37 5.20 31.10
CA ILE A 422 1.77 4.48 32.24
C ILE A 422 1.94 5.25 33.57
N PRO A 423 3.15 5.67 33.98
CA PRO A 423 3.32 6.35 35.27
C PRO A 423 2.49 7.64 35.38
N LYS A 424 2.34 8.35 34.25
CA LYS A 424 1.58 9.58 34.20
C LYS A 424 0.07 9.34 34.27
N LEU A 425 -0.43 8.35 33.53
CA LEU A 425 -1.84 7.92 33.61
C LEU A 425 -2.20 7.47 35.03
N LEU A 426 -1.33 6.67 35.67
CA LEU A 426 -1.53 6.24 37.06
C LEU A 426 -1.58 7.41 38.04
N GLY A 427 -0.74 8.43 37.84
CA GLY A 427 -0.70 9.61 38.71
C GLY A 427 -1.95 10.49 38.64
N ILE A 428 -2.62 10.56 37.48
CA ILE A 428 -3.79 11.44 37.29
C ILE A 428 -5.12 10.74 37.55
N LEU A 429 -5.21 9.42 37.34
CA LEU A 429 -6.46 8.65 37.40
C LEU A 429 -7.26 8.88 38.70
N PRO A 430 -6.66 8.88 39.91
CA PRO A 430 -7.41 9.05 41.15
C PRO A 430 -8.09 10.41 41.32
N ALA A 431 -7.59 11.45 40.64
CA ALA A 431 -8.09 12.82 40.75
C ALA A 431 -8.95 13.25 39.54
N LEU A 432 -9.16 12.35 38.58
CA LEU A 432 -9.75 12.69 37.28
C LEU A 432 -11.28 12.85 37.36
N ASP A 433 -11.83 13.79 36.60
CA ASP A 433 -13.29 13.95 36.44
C ASP A 433 -13.92 12.64 35.95
N LYS A 434 -15.05 12.24 36.54
CA LYS A 434 -15.79 11.01 36.21
C LYS A 434 -16.12 10.88 34.71
N ARG A 435 -16.27 11.99 34.00
CA ARG A 435 -16.52 12.00 32.55
C ARG A 435 -15.28 11.64 31.72
N LEU A 436 -14.09 11.97 32.21
CA LEU A 436 -12.81 11.66 31.54
C LEU A 436 -12.27 10.29 31.93
N LEU A 437 -12.61 9.79 33.12
CA LEU A 437 -12.16 8.50 33.64
C LEU A 437 -12.24 7.33 32.64
N PRO A 438 -13.33 7.13 31.87
CA PRO A 438 -13.40 6.03 30.90
C PRO A 438 -12.28 6.07 29.84
N HIS A 439 -11.88 7.27 29.42
CA HIS A 439 -10.93 7.49 28.32
C HIS A 439 -9.50 7.28 28.81
N ALA A 440 -9.19 7.74 30.02
CA ALA A 440 -7.90 7.49 30.67
C ALA A 440 -7.72 5.99 30.99
N LEU A 441 -8.78 5.31 31.44
CA LEU A 441 -8.76 3.87 31.68
C LEU A 441 -8.56 3.07 30.38
N GLU A 442 -9.26 3.44 29.31
CA GLU A 442 -9.07 2.82 27.99
C GLU A 442 -7.62 2.99 27.49
N ALA A 443 -7.06 4.19 27.61
CA ALA A 443 -5.67 4.46 27.24
C ALA A 443 -4.67 3.62 28.05
N LEU A 444 -4.88 3.53 29.37
CA LEU A 444 -4.05 2.70 30.25
C LEU A 444 -4.17 1.22 29.90
N GLU A 445 -5.40 0.74 29.68
CA GLU A 445 -5.70 -0.65 29.35
C GLU A 445 -5.08 -1.08 28.03
N GLU A 446 -5.27 -0.31 26.95
CA GLU A 446 -4.66 -0.58 25.65
C GLU A 446 -3.12 -0.61 25.74
N THR A 447 -2.53 0.30 26.51
CA THR A 447 -1.08 0.36 26.71
C THR A 447 -0.57 -0.85 27.51
N CYS A 448 -1.25 -1.21 28.61
CA CYS A 448 -0.89 -2.39 29.41
C CYS A 448 -1.07 -3.70 28.62
N ARG A 449 -2.07 -3.77 27.74
CA ARG A 449 -2.30 -4.93 26.87
C ARG A 449 -1.16 -5.13 25.88
N GLU A 450 -0.73 -4.06 25.22
CA GLU A 450 0.37 -4.07 24.25
C GLU A 450 1.71 -4.49 24.90
N HIS A 451 1.96 -3.99 26.12
CA HIS A 451 3.24 -4.16 26.81
C HIS A 451 3.18 -5.15 27.98
N ARG A 452 2.20 -6.06 27.99
CA ARG A 452 1.90 -6.92 29.15
C ARG A 452 3.11 -7.62 29.76
N ASP A 453 3.92 -8.27 28.92
CA ASP A 453 5.10 -9.02 29.37
C ASP A 453 6.33 -8.13 29.64
N ALA A 454 6.25 -6.83 29.33
CA ALA A 454 7.30 -5.84 29.52
C ALA A 454 7.02 -4.84 30.66
N LEU A 455 5.93 -5.04 31.42
CA LEU A 455 5.62 -4.23 32.60
C LEU A 455 6.65 -4.49 33.71
N SER A 456 7.13 -3.42 34.31
CA SER A 456 8.02 -3.48 35.46
C SER A 456 7.26 -3.87 36.74
N PRO A 457 7.94 -4.47 37.75
CA PRO A 457 7.31 -4.76 39.04
C PRO A 457 6.70 -3.53 39.73
N GLU A 458 7.30 -2.35 39.53
CA GLU A 458 6.79 -1.09 40.06
C GLU A 458 5.47 -0.68 39.37
N GLU A 459 5.39 -0.81 38.03
CA GLU A 459 4.17 -0.54 37.27
C GLU A 459 3.06 -1.52 37.65
N THR A 460 3.36 -2.82 37.75
CA THR A 460 2.39 -3.84 38.19
C THR A 460 1.88 -3.57 39.60
N ALA A 461 2.78 -3.23 40.54
CA ALA A 461 2.39 -2.91 41.90
C ALA A 461 1.56 -1.61 41.99
N ALA A 462 1.85 -0.62 41.14
CA ALA A 462 1.07 0.62 41.10
C ALA A 462 -0.32 0.40 40.48
N LEU A 463 -0.43 -0.42 39.44
CA LEU A 463 -1.70 -0.83 38.84
C LEU A 463 -2.59 -1.58 39.85
N ALA A 464 -2.01 -2.50 40.62
CA ALA A 464 -2.73 -3.24 41.67
C ALA A 464 -3.24 -2.35 42.82
N ARG A 465 -2.65 -1.17 43.02
CA ARG A 465 -3.08 -0.20 44.05
C ARG A 465 -4.15 0.78 43.59
N LEU A 466 -4.54 0.75 42.31
CA LEU A 466 -5.62 1.60 41.83
C LEU A 466 -6.92 1.24 42.58
N PRO A 467 -7.82 2.21 42.82
CA PRO A 467 -9.14 1.95 43.42
C PRO A 467 -10.08 1.28 42.40
N LEU A 468 -9.70 0.11 41.88
CA LEU A 468 -10.39 -0.60 40.80
C LEU A 468 -11.83 -0.94 41.17
N ALA A 469 -12.13 -1.19 42.45
CA ALA A 469 -13.49 -1.38 42.94
C ALA A 469 -14.38 -0.16 42.68
N GLU A 470 -13.89 1.05 42.96
CA GLU A 470 -14.63 2.30 42.70
C GLU A 470 -14.83 2.53 41.19
N PHE A 471 -13.84 2.14 40.39
CA PHE A 471 -13.91 2.28 38.94
C PHE A 471 -14.84 1.23 38.28
N LEU A 472 -14.95 0.02 38.84
CA LEU A 472 -15.89 -1.03 38.41
C LEU A 472 -17.35 -0.59 38.56
N ASP A 473 -17.67 0.11 39.65
CA ASP A 473 -19.02 0.61 39.93
C ASP A 473 -19.36 1.93 39.21
N HIS A 474 -18.49 2.36 38.30
CA HIS A 474 -18.72 3.57 37.52
C HIS A 474 -19.96 3.45 36.62
N PRO A 475 -20.82 4.50 36.51
CA PRO A 475 -22.04 4.45 35.71
C PRO A 475 -21.80 4.30 34.21
N ASN A 476 -20.60 4.63 33.73
CA ASN A 476 -20.21 4.39 32.35
C ASN A 476 -19.76 2.94 32.17
N HIS A 477 -20.55 2.17 31.42
CA HIS A 477 -20.29 0.77 31.13
C HIS A 477 -18.89 0.52 30.51
N LYS A 478 -18.40 1.40 29.62
CA LYS A 478 -17.05 1.26 29.02
C LYS A 478 -15.93 1.35 30.05
N ALA A 479 -16.09 2.18 31.09
CA ALA A 479 -15.11 2.28 32.16
C ALA A 479 -15.04 0.95 32.94
N ALA A 480 -16.19 0.41 33.32
CA ALA A 480 -16.26 -0.89 34.01
C ALA A 480 -15.61 -2.00 33.19
N LEU A 481 -15.89 -2.07 31.88
CA LEU A 481 -15.28 -3.03 30.96
C LEU A 481 -13.75 -2.89 30.87
N SER A 482 -13.24 -1.66 30.81
CA SER A 482 -11.78 -1.40 30.78
C SER A 482 -11.11 -1.83 32.08
N VAL A 483 -11.79 -1.62 33.23
CA VAL A 483 -11.29 -2.06 34.54
C VAL A 483 -11.27 -3.58 34.65
N ILE A 484 -12.32 -4.28 34.19
CA ILE A 484 -12.34 -5.74 34.14
C ILE A 484 -11.14 -6.28 33.36
N ARG A 485 -10.86 -5.71 32.18
CA ARG A 485 -9.70 -6.11 31.36
C ARG A 485 -8.37 -5.76 32.03
N LEU A 486 -8.26 -4.60 32.67
CA LEU A 486 -7.07 -4.25 33.46
C LEU A 486 -6.83 -5.27 34.58
N ILE A 487 -7.84 -5.63 35.36
CA ILE A 487 -7.71 -6.66 36.41
C ILE A 487 -7.26 -7.99 35.79
N GLY A 488 -7.84 -8.39 34.66
CA GLY A 488 -7.42 -9.61 33.97
C GLY A 488 -5.97 -9.60 33.48
N LEU A 489 -5.45 -8.43 33.11
CA LEU A 489 -4.10 -8.28 32.58
C LEU A 489 -3.03 -8.29 33.67
N VAL A 490 -3.24 -7.55 34.76
CA VAL A 490 -2.21 -7.23 35.77
C VAL A 490 -2.64 -7.48 37.21
N GLY A 491 -3.86 -7.97 37.43
CA GLY A 491 -4.40 -8.15 38.76
C GLY A 491 -3.85 -9.37 39.51
N GLY A 492 -3.77 -9.24 40.83
CA GLY A 492 -3.37 -10.28 41.78
C GLY A 492 -4.57 -11.03 42.39
N GLU A 493 -4.26 -11.99 43.26
CA GLU A 493 -5.29 -12.81 43.93
C GLU A 493 -6.30 -11.99 44.75
N ASP A 494 -5.86 -10.85 45.29
CA ASP A 494 -6.67 -9.92 46.08
C ASP A 494 -7.82 -9.28 45.27
N GLN A 495 -7.73 -9.27 43.94
CA GLN A 495 -8.76 -8.70 43.06
C GLN A 495 -9.71 -9.74 42.44
N LEU A 496 -9.46 -11.03 42.64
CA LEU A 496 -10.39 -12.10 42.21
C LEU A 496 -11.79 -11.96 42.84
N PRO A 497 -11.94 -11.64 44.14
CA PRO A 497 -13.26 -11.44 44.74
C PRO A 497 -14.08 -10.33 44.08
N LEU A 498 -13.43 -9.25 43.63
CA LEU A 498 -14.09 -8.14 42.94
C LEU A 498 -14.74 -8.57 41.63
N LEU A 499 -14.02 -9.38 40.83
CA LEU A 499 -14.54 -9.91 39.57
C LEU A 499 -15.71 -10.89 39.81
N VAL A 500 -15.59 -11.75 40.82
CA VAL A 500 -16.65 -12.72 41.17
C VAL A 500 -17.91 -12.01 41.67
N GLU A 501 -17.77 -10.99 42.52
CA GLU A 501 -18.92 -10.20 42.98
C GLU A 501 -19.60 -9.49 41.80
N ARG A 502 -18.82 -8.87 40.92
CA ARG A 502 -19.33 -8.20 39.73
C ARG A 502 -20.08 -9.17 38.81
N PHE A 503 -19.55 -10.37 38.60
CA PHE A 503 -20.20 -11.41 37.79
C PHE A 503 -21.60 -11.76 38.29
N ARG A 504 -21.79 -11.80 39.63
CA ARG A 504 -23.10 -12.09 40.24
C ARG A 504 -24.10 -10.96 40.09
N ARG A 505 -23.63 -9.71 40.15
CA ARG A 505 -24.51 -8.51 40.17
C ARG A 505 -24.95 -8.07 38.78
N VAL A 506 -24.22 -8.46 37.74
CA VAL A 506 -24.47 -8.00 36.37
C VAL A 506 -25.33 -8.99 35.59
N ASP A 507 -26.34 -8.48 34.88
CA ASP A 507 -27.21 -9.28 34.00
C ASP A 507 -26.73 -9.34 32.54
N SER A 508 -25.79 -8.46 32.15
CA SER A 508 -25.21 -8.43 30.80
C SER A 508 -24.38 -9.68 30.51
N ALA A 509 -24.78 -10.44 29.49
CA ALA A 509 -24.04 -11.61 29.04
C ALA A 509 -22.65 -11.26 28.51
N GLU A 510 -22.50 -10.09 27.88
CA GLU A 510 -21.21 -9.58 27.38
C GLU A 510 -20.24 -9.30 28.53
N GLU A 511 -20.70 -8.58 29.56
CA GLU A 511 -19.86 -8.25 30.71
C GLU A 511 -19.50 -9.51 31.51
N ARG A 512 -20.44 -10.46 31.67
CA ARG A 512 -20.15 -11.77 32.27
C ARG A 512 -19.08 -12.54 31.50
N ALA A 513 -19.16 -12.58 30.17
CA ALA A 513 -18.16 -13.24 29.33
C ALA A 513 -16.78 -12.59 29.50
N MET A 514 -16.72 -11.26 29.53
CA MET A 514 -15.48 -10.54 29.75
C MET A 514 -14.88 -10.77 31.14
N ILE A 515 -15.70 -10.92 32.18
CA ILE A 515 -15.21 -11.24 33.52
C ILE A 515 -14.58 -12.64 33.55
N VAL A 516 -15.21 -13.61 32.91
CA VAL A 516 -14.67 -14.97 32.77
C VAL A 516 -13.32 -14.93 32.04
N GLU A 517 -13.23 -14.18 30.94
CA GLU A 517 -11.98 -13.98 30.19
C GLU A 517 -10.89 -13.29 31.03
N ALA A 518 -11.27 -12.29 31.82
CA ALA A 518 -10.35 -11.60 32.73
C ALA A 518 -9.78 -12.57 33.79
N ILE A 519 -10.62 -13.34 34.49
CA ILE A 519 -10.19 -14.32 35.49
C ILE A 519 -9.23 -15.35 34.87
N ALA A 520 -9.58 -15.86 33.68
CA ALA A 520 -8.73 -16.79 32.93
C ALA A 520 -7.37 -16.18 32.56
N SER A 521 -7.35 -14.87 32.30
CA SER A 521 -6.14 -14.15 31.90
C SER A 521 -5.17 -13.90 33.05
N MET A 522 -5.60 -13.90 34.33
CA MET A 522 -4.76 -13.49 35.48
C MET A 522 -3.56 -14.42 35.75
N ARG A 523 -3.48 -15.61 35.13
CA ARG A 523 -2.38 -16.61 35.30
C ARG A 523 -2.15 -17.02 36.77
N LEU A 524 -3.20 -17.05 37.60
CA LEU A 524 -3.17 -17.45 39.01
C LEU A 524 -3.63 -18.90 39.17
N GLU A 525 -3.14 -19.62 40.19
CA GLU A 525 -3.56 -21.00 40.48
C GLU A 525 -5.07 -21.07 40.77
N LYS A 526 -5.58 -20.13 41.57
CA LYS A 526 -7.00 -20.02 41.95
C LYS A 526 -7.94 -19.65 40.80
N SER A 527 -7.43 -19.12 39.68
CA SER A 527 -8.27 -18.77 38.53
C SER A 527 -9.02 -19.99 37.99
N GLY A 528 -8.40 -21.17 37.96
CA GLY A 528 -9.01 -22.40 37.45
C GLY A 528 -10.20 -22.86 38.30
N GLU A 529 -10.02 -22.89 39.62
CA GLU A 529 -11.07 -23.28 40.58
C GLU A 529 -12.29 -22.35 40.47
N ILE A 530 -12.06 -21.03 40.41
CA ILE A 530 -13.13 -20.03 40.29
C ILE A 530 -13.90 -20.19 38.97
N LEU A 531 -13.21 -20.46 37.86
CA LEU A 531 -13.85 -20.68 36.56
C LEU A 531 -14.71 -21.95 36.55
N GLU A 532 -14.25 -23.02 37.19
CA GLU A 532 -15.03 -24.25 37.34
C GLU A 532 -16.31 -24.00 38.16
N MET A 533 -16.20 -23.24 39.26
CA MET A 533 -17.35 -22.83 40.08
C MET A 533 -18.37 -22.00 39.27
N ILE A 534 -17.89 -21.01 38.50
CA ILE A 534 -18.75 -20.18 37.62
C ILE A 534 -19.46 -21.05 36.58
N SER A 535 -18.76 -22.01 35.98
CA SER A 535 -19.31 -22.88 34.92
C SER A 535 -20.35 -23.88 35.42
N THR A 536 -20.22 -24.34 36.67
CA THR A 536 -21.11 -25.35 37.28
C THR A 536 -22.33 -24.73 37.97
N GLY A 537 -22.39 -23.39 38.07
CA GLY A 537 -23.48 -22.69 38.74
C GLY A 537 -23.53 -22.96 40.24
N GLN A 538 -22.43 -23.46 40.83
CA GLN A 538 -22.29 -23.54 42.27
C GLN A 538 -22.12 -22.11 42.80
N ASP A 539 -23.13 -21.60 43.51
CA ASP A 539 -22.98 -20.39 44.32
C ASP A 539 -21.72 -20.53 45.16
N ALA A 540 -20.80 -19.57 45.10
CA ALA A 540 -19.56 -19.71 45.84
C ALA A 540 -19.86 -19.88 47.32
N ASP A 541 -19.33 -20.95 47.88
CA ASP A 541 -19.46 -21.32 49.28
C ASP A 541 -19.00 -20.14 50.18
N PRO A 542 -19.53 -20.03 51.42
CA PRO A 542 -19.24 -18.97 52.39
C PRO A 542 -17.77 -18.79 52.78
N GLU A 543 -16.83 -19.61 52.29
CA GLU A 543 -15.41 -19.54 52.64
C GLU A 543 -14.70 -18.29 52.08
N LEU A 544 -15.26 -17.63 51.08
CA LEU A 544 -14.80 -16.29 50.66
C LEU A 544 -15.18 -15.16 51.64
N ARG A 545 -16.02 -15.43 52.67
CA ARG A 545 -16.24 -14.48 53.78
C ARG A 545 -15.07 -14.40 54.77
N ALA A 546 -14.08 -15.29 54.68
CA ALA A 546 -12.93 -15.30 55.58
C ALA A 546 -11.91 -14.17 55.30
N PHE A 547 -12.13 -13.34 54.29
CA PHE A 547 -11.24 -12.22 53.93
C PHE A 547 -11.66 -10.86 54.51
N ASP A 548 -12.71 -10.81 55.34
CA ASP A 548 -13.23 -9.58 55.96
C ASP A 548 -12.80 -9.37 57.43
N ASP A 549 -11.80 -10.08 57.96
CA ASP A 549 -11.32 -9.83 59.34
C ASP A 549 -9.80 -9.58 59.44
N PRO A 550 -9.36 -8.33 59.65
CA PRO A 550 -8.02 -8.05 60.12
C PRO A 550 -7.96 -8.23 61.64
N GLY A 551 -7.87 -9.48 62.12
CA GLY A 551 -7.62 -9.72 63.55
C GLY A 551 -7.86 -11.14 64.06
N ASP A 552 -6.84 -11.99 64.00
CA ASP A 552 -6.21 -12.66 65.17
C ASP A 552 -5.29 -13.78 64.67
N HIS A 553 -3.98 -13.49 64.63
CA HIS A 553 -2.88 -14.32 65.15
C HIS A 553 -1.53 -13.62 65.01
#